data_AF-A0A9D9WFI0-F1
#
_entry.id   AF-A0A9D9WFI0-F1
#
_cell.length_a   1.000
_cell.length_b   1.000
_cell.length_c   1.000
_cell.angle_alpha   90.00
_cell.angle_beta   90.00
_cell.angle_gamma   90.00
#
_symmetry.space_group_name_H-M   'P 1'
#
loop_
_entity.id
_entity.type
_entity.pdbx_description
1 polymer ?
#
loop_
_entity_poly.entity_id
_entity_poly.type
_entity_poly.pdbx_seq_one_letter_code
_entity_poly.pdbx_strand_id
1 'polypeptide(L)'
;VLSASSIPLHPSGEPMRVINIKDGYAMQLAVKLGYDVAIITGGRTEAVRKRFEGLGVKDLYLGAAVKISVYDEWLAKRGLKDEEVAFMGDDIPDMEVMRRVGLAAAPADACADIIDVADYVSPCAGGMGCARDLIEQVLRARGDWMKDRHAFGW
;
A
#
# COMPACT_ATOMS: atom_id res chain seq x y z
N VAL A 1 -2.34 0.43 7.29
CA VAL A 1 -2.64 1.18 6.04
C VAL A 1 -3.92 0.76 5.31
N LEU A 2 -4.00 -0.40 4.63
CA LEU A 2 -5.13 -0.74 3.72
C LEU A 2 -6.43 -1.20 4.42
N SER A 3 -6.48 -1.06 5.75
CA SER A 3 -7.61 -1.41 6.59
C SER A 3 -7.63 -0.41 7.76
N ALA A 4 -8.78 -0.28 8.42
CA ALA A 4 -8.90 0.55 9.60
C ALA A 4 -8.06 0.00 10.77
N SER A 5 -7.62 0.90 11.66
CA SER A 5 -6.80 0.58 12.83
C SER A 5 -7.56 -0.22 13.90
N SER A 6 -8.89 -0.09 13.93
CA SER A 6 -9.78 -0.91 14.76
C SER A 6 -10.71 -1.71 13.86
N ILE A 7 -10.70 -3.03 14.04
CA ILE A 7 -11.50 -3.97 13.24
C ILE A 7 -12.10 -5.06 14.11
N PRO A 8 -13.21 -5.68 13.67
CA PRO A 8 -13.76 -6.84 14.36
C PRO A 8 -12.74 -7.96 14.49
N LEU A 9 -12.80 -8.68 15.61
CA LEU A 9 -12.02 -9.89 15.83
C LEU A 9 -12.89 -11.10 15.47
N HIS A 10 -12.43 -11.94 14.54
CA HIS A 10 -13.10 -13.19 14.23
C HIS A 10 -12.98 -14.15 15.43
N PRO A 11 -13.95 -15.05 15.69
CA PRO A 11 -13.85 -16.02 16.78
C PRO A 11 -12.62 -16.94 16.76
N SER A 12 -11.93 -17.07 15.61
CA SER A 12 -10.65 -17.78 15.51
C SER A 12 -9.44 -17.00 16.07
N GLY A 13 -9.64 -15.75 16.50
CA GLY A 13 -8.57 -14.83 16.91
C GLY A 13 -7.94 -14.04 15.77
N GLU A 14 -8.42 -14.20 14.53
CA GLU A 14 -7.92 -13.45 13.39
C GLU A 14 -8.63 -12.08 13.25
N PRO A 15 -7.89 -10.98 13.00
CA PRO A 15 -8.51 -9.70 12.72
C PRO A 15 -9.27 -9.70 11.39
N MET A 16 -10.52 -9.25 11.39
CA MET A 16 -11.36 -9.17 10.18
C MET A 16 -11.04 -7.90 9.39
N ARG A 17 -10.14 -8.01 8.42
CA ARG A 17 -9.70 -6.88 7.59
C ARG A 17 -10.88 -6.30 6.81
N VAL A 18 -11.11 -5.00 6.96
CA VAL A 18 -11.97 -4.20 6.09
C VAL A 18 -11.19 -3.69 4.89
N ILE A 19 -11.89 -3.39 3.79
CA ILE A 19 -11.30 -2.86 2.56
C ILE A 19 -12.00 -1.58 2.12
N ASN A 20 -11.25 -0.70 1.45
CA ASN A 20 -11.84 0.42 0.73
C ASN A 20 -11.96 0.10 -0.76
N ILE A 21 -13.15 0.29 -1.32
CA ILE A 21 -13.40 0.03 -2.74
C ILE A 21 -12.66 1.05 -3.62
N LYS A 22 -12.52 2.30 -3.17
CA LYS A 22 -11.83 3.37 -3.93
C LYS A 22 -10.31 3.16 -3.94
N ASP A 23 -9.72 2.68 -2.84
CA ASP A 23 -8.32 2.24 -2.81
C ASP A 23 -8.11 1.12 -3.82
N GLY A 24 -9.02 0.15 -3.85
CA GLY A 24 -8.99 -0.96 -4.79
C GLY A 24 -9.00 -0.51 -6.26
N TYR A 25 -9.83 0.48 -6.62
CA TYR A 25 -9.85 1.05 -7.96
C TYR A 25 -8.51 1.67 -8.35
N ALA A 26 -7.95 2.55 -7.51
CA ALA A 26 -6.70 3.25 -7.84
C ALA A 26 -5.53 2.28 -7.96
N MET A 27 -5.45 1.30 -7.06
CA MET A 27 -4.47 0.23 -7.10
C MET A 27 -4.56 -0.59 -8.39
N GLN A 28 -5.77 -1.00 -8.76
CA GLN A 28 -5.99 -1.75 -10.00
C GLN A 28 -5.65 -0.91 -11.24
N LEU A 29 -5.99 0.39 -11.26
CA LEU A 29 -5.62 1.28 -12.35
C LEU A 29 -4.10 1.39 -12.49
N ALA A 30 -3.38 1.57 -11.38
CA ALA A 30 -1.92 1.59 -11.38
C ALA A 30 -1.35 0.28 -11.96
N VAL A 31 -1.88 -0.88 -11.55
CA VAL A 31 -1.49 -2.18 -12.10
C VAL A 31 -1.79 -2.28 -13.61
N LYS A 32 -2.97 -1.84 -14.07
CA LYS A 32 -3.33 -1.82 -15.51
C LYS A 32 -2.39 -0.94 -16.33
N LEU A 33 -1.88 0.13 -15.73
CA LEU A 33 -0.92 1.05 -16.34
C LEU A 33 0.54 0.56 -16.25
N GLY A 34 0.78 -0.61 -15.66
CA GLY A 34 2.09 -1.24 -15.60
C GLY A 34 2.97 -0.81 -14.43
N TYR A 35 2.42 -0.13 -13.43
CA TYR A 35 3.16 0.18 -12.20
C TYR A 35 3.38 -1.09 -11.37
N ASP A 36 4.59 -1.25 -10.84
CA ASP A 36 4.88 -2.30 -9.87
C ASP A 36 4.23 -1.94 -8.53
N VAL A 37 3.31 -2.79 -8.08
CA VAL A 37 2.60 -2.63 -6.80
C VAL A 37 2.89 -3.85 -5.94
N ALA A 38 3.36 -3.60 -4.72
CA ALA A 38 3.61 -4.63 -3.71
C ALA A 38 2.82 -4.37 -2.43
N ILE A 39 2.44 -5.44 -1.74
CA ILE A 39 1.90 -5.38 -0.37
C ILE A 39 2.78 -6.24 0.52
N ILE A 40 3.34 -5.62 1.56
CA ILE A 40 4.17 -6.27 2.58
C ILE A 40 3.42 -6.20 3.92
N THR A 41 3.00 -7.35 4.44
CA THR A 41 2.17 -7.40 5.66
C THR A 41 2.56 -8.55 6.58
N GLY A 42 2.50 -8.32 7.89
CA GLY A 42 2.58 -9.39 8.89
C GLY A 42 1.33 -10.27 8.94
N GLY A 43 0.22 -9.84 8.32
CA GLY A 43 -1.01 -10.63 8.23
C GLY A 43 -0.84 -11.86 7.32
N ARG A 44 -1.56 -12.95 7.62
CA ARG A 44 -1.41 -14.26 6.94
C ARG A 44 -2.72 -14.79 6.34
N THR A 45 -3.77 -13.97 6.31
CA THR A 45 -5.10 -14.46 5.95
C THR A 45 -5.27 -14.59 4.43
N GLU A 46 -5.80 -15.74 4.00
CA GLU A 46 -6.04 -16.02 2.57
C GLU A 46 -7.09 -15.07 1.94
N ALA A 47 -7.97 -14.49 2.74
CA ALA A 47 -8.90 -13.45 2.27
C ALA A 47 -8.16 -12.21 1.73
N VAL A 48 -7.07 -11.81 2.38
CA VAL A 48 -6.22 -10.69 1.93
C VAL A 48 -5.57 -11.05 0.59
N ARG A 49 -5.01 -12.25 0.47
CA ARG A 49 -4.43 -12.75 -0.79
C ARG A 49 -5.42 -12.64 -1.94
N LYS A 50 -6.56 -13.34 -1.82
CA LYS A 50 -7.58 -13.40 -2.88
C LYS A 50 -8.07 -12.02 -3.30
N ARG A 51 -8.24 -11.10 -2.33
CA ARG A 51 -8.68 -9.74 -2.62
C ARG A 51 -7.70 -8.99 -3.51
N PHE A 52 -6.43 -8.97 -3.15
CA PHE A 52 -5.44 -8.14 -3.84
C PHE A 52 -4.92 -8.79 -5.12
N GLU A 53 -4.83 -10.13 -5.19
CA GLU A 53 -4.59 -10.84 -6.46
C GLU A 53 -5.71 -10.56 -7.47
N GLY A 54 -6.96 -10.46 -7.01
CA GLY A 54 -8.11 -10.08 -7.85
C GLY A 54 -8.03 -8.65 -8.41
N LEU A 55 -7.23 -7.76 -7.81
CA LEU A 55 -6.92 -6.43 -8.34
C LEU A 55 -5.71 -6.44 -9.30
N GLY A 56 -5.08 -7.61 -9.51
CA GLY A 56 -3.91 -7.79 -10.34
C GLY A 56 -2.58 -7.58 -9.62
N VAL A 57 -2.58 -7.36 -8.30
CA VAL A 57 -1.35 -7.22 -7.51
C VAL A 57 -0.66 -8.58 -7.42
N LYS A 58 0.54 -8.69 -8.02
CA LYS A 58 1.30 -9.94 -8.10
C LYS A 58 2.29 -10.11 -6.94
N ASP A 59 2.79 -9.00 -6.39
CA ASP A 59 3.77 -9.01 -5.31
C ASP A 59 3.08 -8.89 -3.95
N LEU A 60 2.56 -10.01 -3.45
CA LEU A 60 1.93 -10.10 -2.13
C LEU A 60 2.79 -10.90 -1.16
N TYR A 61 3.40 -10.21 -0.20
CA TYR A 61 4.26 -10.77 0.82
C TYR A 61 3.52 -10.81 2.16
N LEU A 62 2.96 -11.98 2.47
CA LEU A 62 2.20 -12.24 3.70
C LEU A 62 3.10 -12.84 4.79
N GLY A 63 2.77 -12.56 6.06
CA GLY A 63 3.55 -13.03 7.20
C GLY A 63 4.97 -12.47 7.27
N ALA A 64 5.21 -11.30 6.66
CA ALA A 64 6.49 -10.62 6.71
C ALA A 64 6.78 -10.13 8.13
N ALA A 65 7.71 -10.80 8.82
CA ALA A 65 8.13 -10.42 10.17
C ALA A 65 9.03 -9.18 10.17
N VAL A 66 9.95 -9.10 9.21
CA VAL A 66 10.91 -8.01 9.04
C VAL A 66 10.73 -7.44 7.64
N LYS A 67 10.08 -6.27 7.54
CA LYS A 67 9.67 -5.71 6.23
C LYS A 67 10.85 -5.26 5.38
N ILE A 68 11.95 -4.80 6.00
CA ILE A 68 13.12 -4.32 5.27
C ILE A 68 13.76 -5.41 4.39
N SER A 69 13.85 -6.65 4.89
CA SER A 69 14.41 -7.77 4.13
C SER A 69 13.53 -8.13 2.93
N VAL A 70 12.20 -8.13 3.12
CA VAL A 70 11.25 -8.37 2.03
C VAL A 70 11.29 -7.26 0.99
N TYR A 71 11.44 -6.02 1.45
CA TYR A 71 11.61 -4.86 0.58
C TYR A 71 12.88 -4.97 -0.27
N ASP A 72 14.03 -5.34 0.32
CA ASP A 72 15.28 -5.55 -0.42
C ASP A 72 15.15 -6.63 -1.51
N GLU A 73 14.50 -7.75 -1.19
CA GLU A 73 14.22 -8.81 -2.15
C GLU A 73 13.32 -8.33 -3.30
N TRP A 74 12.27 -7.56 -2.98
CA TRP A 74 11.36 -7.02 -3.99
C TRP A 74 12.05 -5.98 -4.88
N LEU A 75 12.84 -5.09 -4.28
CA LEU A 75 13.59 -4.06 -4.98
C LEU A 75 14.57 -4.69 -5.99
N ALA A 76 15.32 -5.71 -5.54
CA ALA A 76 16.21 -6.48 -6.40
C ALA A 76 15.47 -7.25 -7.51
N LYS A 77 14.33 -7.88 -7.18
CA LYS A 77 13.48 -8.61 -8.14
C LYS A 77 12.96 -7.70 -9.26
N ARG A 78 12.62 -6.45 -8.93
CA ARG A 78 12.08 -5.46 -9.88
C ARG A 78 13.16 -4.61 -10.56
N GLY A 79 14.39 -4.65 -10.07
CA GLY A 79 15.48 -3.84 -10.61
C GLY A 79 15.27 -2.34 -10.38
N LEU A 80 14.59 -2.00 -9.29
CA LEU A 80 14.27 -0.61 -8.91
C LEU A 80 15.36 -0.05 -7.98
N LYS A 81 15.39 1.27 -7.86
CA LYS A 81 16.15 1.98 -6.82
C LYS A 81 15.21 2.52 -5.74
N ASP A 82 15.77 2.75 -4.56
CA ASP A 82 15.03 3.34 -3.43
C ASP A 82 14.29 4.63 -3.84
N GLU A 83 14.94 5.52 -4.59
CA GLU A 83 14.40 6.80 -5.10
C GLU A 83 13.21 6.66 -6.07
N GLU A 84 12.97 5.46 -6.61
CA GLU A 84 11.87 5.18 -7.55
C GLU A 84 10.62 4.61 -6.84
N VAL A 85 10.69 4.41 -5.52
CA VAL A 85 9.63 3.78 -4.73
C VAL A 85 8.88 4.80 -3.89
N ALA A 86 7.54 4.68 -3.88
CA ALA A 86 6.68 5.26 -2.86
C ALA A 86 6.20 4.15 -1.91
N PHE A 87 6.29 4.37 -0.60
CA PHE A 87 5.86 3.39 0.41
C PHE A 87 4.96 4.06 1.43
N MET A 88 3.79 3.47 1.69
CA MET A 88 2.88 3.94 2.73
C MET A 88 2.90 2.97 3.92
N GLY A 89 3.26 3.47 5.10
CA GLY A 89 3.29 2.74 6.37
C GLY A 89 2.43 3.43 7.44
N ASP A 90 2.05 2.70 8.49
CA ASP A 90 1.26 3.26 9.60
C ASP A 90 1.79 2.98 11.00
N ASP A 91 2.76 2.06 11.15
CA ASP A 91 3.33 1.71 12.45
C ASP A 91 4.83 1.39 12.36
N ILE A 92 5.51 1.28 13.50
CA ILE A 92 6.97 1.14 13.64
C ILE A 92 7.61 0.09 12.71
N PRO A 93 7.02 -1.09 12.43
CA PRO A 93 7.61 -2.07 11.52
C PRO A 93 7.79 -1.59 10.07
N ASP A 94 7.17 -0.48 9.68
CA ASP A 94 7.31 0.15 8.36
C ASP A 94 8.49 1.13 8.28
N MET A 95 8.97 1.63 9.42
CA MET A 95 9.86 2.79 9.51
C MET A 95 11.19 2.61 8.77
N GLU A 96 11.78 1.41 8.83
CA GLU A 96 13.05 1.14 8.13
C GLU A 96 12.92 1.24 6.61
N VAL A 97 11.79 0.81 6.06
CA VAL A 97 11.51 0.94 4.62
C VAL A 97 11.21 2.40 4.29
N MET A 98 10.36 3.05 5.11
CA MET A 98 10.00 4.47 4.92
C MET A 98 11.23 5.39 4.90
N ARG A 99 12.24 5.14 5.74
CA ARG A 99 13.47 5.95 5.77
C ARG A 99 14.37 5.80 4.53
N ARG A 100 14.10 4.83 3.65
CA ARG A 100 14.92 4.56 2.46
C ARG A 100 14.28 5.03 1.17
N VAL A 101 12.97 4.81 1.04
CA VAL A 101 12.25 5.06 -0.22
C VAL A 101 12.27 6.53 -0.63
N GLY A 102 12.09 6.80 -1.93
CA GLY A 102 12.05 8.16 -2.48
C GLY A 102 10.82 8.97 -2.07
N LEU A 103 9.74 8.30 -1.67
CA LEU A 103 8.56 8.94 -1.11
C LEU A 103 7.96 8.10 0.04
N ALA A 104 8.25 8.49 1.27
CA ALA A 104 7.63 7.95 2.46
C ALA A 104 6.26 8.58 2.68
N ALA A 105 5.21 7.78 2.78
CA ALA A 105 3.85 8.25 3.01
C ALA A 105 3.22 7.61 4.25
N ALA A 106 2.27 8.31 4.87
CA ALA A 106 1.52 7.80 6.01
C ALA A 106 0.01 8.14 5.88
N PRO A 107 -0.90 7.27 6.36
CA PRO A 107 -2.28 7.66 6.63
C PRO A 107 -2.38 8.70 7.76
N ALA A 108 -3.49 9.43 7.81
CA ALA A 108 -3.73 10.46 8.84
C ALA A 108 -3.72 9.94 10.29
N ASP A 109 -4.00 8.64 10.47
CA ASP A 109 -4.08 7.97 11.77
C ASP A 109 -2.88 7.06 12.06
N ALA A 110 -1.78 7.21 11.33
CA ALA A 110 -0.52 6.54 11.64
C ALA A 110 0.02 6.97 13.01
N CYS A 111 0.88 6.14 13.62
CA CYS A 111 1.52 6.52 14.88
C CYS A 111 2.45 7.73 14.70
N ALA A 112 2.68 8.46 15.79
CA ALA A 112 3.41 9.73 15.75
C ALA A 112 4.81 9.59 15.13
N ASP A 113 5.55 8.54 15.49
CA ASP A 113 6.88 8.30 14.93
C ASP A 113 6.87 8.05 13.42
N ILE A 114 5.77 7.52 12.88
CA ILE A 114 5.61 7.29 11.44
C ILE A 114 5.22 8.57 10.71
N ILE A 115 4.39 9.40 11.32
CA ILE A 115 4.07 10.74 10.83
C ILE A 115 5.36 11.59 10.74
N ASP A 116 6.23 11.53 11.76
CA ASP A 116 7.46 12.30 11.82
C ASP A 116 8.48 11.94 10.72
N VAL A 117 8.45 10.72 10.19
CA VAL A 117 9.35 10.27 9.11
C VAL A 117 8.70 10.28 7.72
N ALA A 118 7.41 10.62 7.62
CA ALA A 118 6.71 10.65 6.34
C ALA A 118 6.99 11.97 5.59
N ASP A 119 7.32 11.87 4.30
CA ASP A 119 7.39 13.02 3.40
C ASP A 119 5.98 13.56 3.08
N TYR A 120 4.99 12.65 3.07
CA TYR A 120 3.59 12.97 2.81
C TYR A 120 2.66 12.28 3.80
N VAL A 121 1.78 13.05 4.44
CA VAL A 121 0.70 12.52 5.27
C VAL A 121 -0.61 12.72 4.53
N SER A 122 -1.27 11.61 4.19
CA SER A 122 -2.59 11.63 3.57
C SER A 122 -3.61 12.25 4.53
N PRO A 123 -4.57 13.07 4.06
CA PRO A 123 -5.68 13.53 4.89
C PRO A 123 -6.67 12.39 5.22
N CYS A 124 -6.50 11.20 4.64
CA CYS A 124 -7.36 10.04 4.86
C CYS A 124 -6.71 9.05 5.86
N ALA A 125 -7.54 8.48 6.73
CA ALA A 125 -7.14 7.40 7.63
C ALA A 125 -6.92 6.06 6.89
N GLY A 126 -6.27 5.11 7.57
CA GLY A 126 -6.09 3.74 7.12
C GLY A 126 -7.41 3.07 6.75
N GLY A 127 -7.47 2.44 5.58
CA GLY A 127 -8.69 1.82 5.03
C GLY A 127 -9.79 2.81 4.62
N MET A 128 -9.53 4.11 4.69
CA MET A 128 -10.52 5.17 4.42
C MET A 128 -10.18 5.99 3.17
N GLY A 129 -9.29 5.52 2.30
CA GLY A 129 -8.94 6.21 1.05
C GLY A 129 -7.49 6.68 0.94
N CYS A 130 -6.63 6.37 1.92
CA CYS A 130 -5.23 6.85 1.91
C CYS A 130 -4.40 6.29 0.76
N ALA A 131 -4.61 5.02 0.37
CA ALA A 131 -3.92 4.45 -0.79
C ALA A 131 -4.44 5.05 -2.10
N ARG A 132 -5.75 5.29 -2.20
CA ARG A 132 -6.36 6.02 -3.31
C ARG A 132 -5.72 7.40 -3.46
N ASP A 133 -5.63 8.14 -2.37
CA ASP A 133 -5.06 9.48 -2.34
C ASP A 133 -3.60 9.49 -2.84
N LEU A 134 -2.74 8.65 -2.28
CA LEU A 134 -1.34 8.55 -2.70
C LEU A 134 -1.20 8.14 -4.17
N ILE A 135 -1.88 7.06 -4.57
CA ILE A 135 -1.77 6.52 -5.94
C ILE A 135 -2.30 7.53 -6.96
N GLU A 136 -3.42 8.20 -6.67
CA GLU A 136 -3.95 9.25 -7.55
C GLU A 136 -2.95 10.39 -7.73
N GLN A 137 -2.27 10.83 -6.66
CA GLN A 137 -1.24 11.86 -6.77
C GLN A 137 -0.05 11.43 -7.62
N VAL A 138 0.47 10.22 -7.42
CA VAL A 138 1.56 9.66 -8.24
C VAL A 138 1.16 9.63 -9.73
N LEU A 139 -0.03 9.09 -10.03
CA LEU A 139 -0.52 9.01 -11.40
C LEU A 139 -0.77 10.40 -12.01
N ARG A 140 -1.25 11.37 -11.23
CA ARG A 140 -1.44 12.77 -11.69
C ARG A 140 -0.11 13.44 -11.98
N ALA A 141 0.88 13.31 -11.10
CA ALA A 141 2.21 13.86 -11.30
C ALA A 141 2.90 13.31 -12.55
N ARG A 142 2.59 12.05 -12.92
CA ARG A 142 3.08 11.37 -14.13
C ARG A 142 2.23 11.65 -15.38
N GLY A 143 1.09 12.32 -15.26
CA GLY A 143 0.15 12.56 -16.36
C GLY A 143 -0.63 11.31 -16.80
N ASP A 144 -0.68 10.28 -15.97
CA ASP A 144 -1.33 9.00 -16.24
C ASP A 144 -2.75 8.89 -15.67
N TRP A 145 -3.14 9.82 -14.79
CA TRP A 145 -4.48 9.84 -14.22
C TRP A 145 -5.56 10.18 -15.25
N MET A 146 -6.53 9.27 -15.44
CA MET A 146 -7.60 9.39 -16.45
C MET A 146 -7.09 9.56 -17.89
N LYS A 147 -5.86 9.10 -18.17
CA LYS A 147 -5.19 9.29 -19.46
C LYS A 147 -5.87 8.56 -20.62
N ASP A 148 -6.44 7.38 -20.37
CA ASP A 148 -7.03 6.54 -21.41
C ASP A 148 -8.20 5.67 -20.91
N ARG A 149 -8.66 4.77 -21.78
CA ARG A 149 -9.80 3.86 -21.52
C ARG A 149 -9.64 3.00 -20.25
N HIS A 150 -8.41 2.73 -19.79
CA HIS A 150 -8.19 1.91 -18.59
C HIS A 150 -8.75 2.57 -17.33
N ALA A 151 -8.85 3.89 -17.29
CA ALA A 151 -9.42 4.62 -16.16
C ALA A 151 -10.95 4.46 -16.04
N PHE A 152 -11.65 4.17 -17.14
CA PHE A 152 -13.12 4.16 -17.13
C PHE A 152 -13.71 2.75 -16.91
N GLY A 153 -12.90 1.80 -16.45
CA GLY A 153 -13.32 0.43 -16.18
C GLY A 153 -12.70 -0.18 -14.92
N TRP A 154 -13.48 -1.03 -14.26
CA TRP A 154 -12.99 -2.02 -13.29
C TRP A 154 -12.29 -3.16 -14.01
#